data_AF-A0A510AP90-F1
#
_entry.id   AF-A0A510AP90-F1
#
_cell.length_a   1.000
_cell.length_b   1.000
_cell.length_c   1.000
_cell.angle_alpha   90.00
_cell.angle_beta   90.00
_cell.angle_gamma   90.00
#
_symmetry.space_group_name_H-M   'P 1'
#
loop_
_entity.id
_entity.type
_entity.pdbx_description
1 polymer ?
#
loop_
_entity_poly.entity_id
_entity_poly.type
_entity_poly.pdbx_seq_one_letter_code
_entity_poly.pdbx_strand_id
1 'polypeptide(L)'
;MRNLDLNGVASATPAITPSSGYSSLADTDIPAQRVAAKSLRVIEIFGTPQQMSARISLLDGSVTDVKVGQSIPGTSYKVASITGNGVWIQNGTEKRQLIL
;
A
#
# COMPACT_ATOMS: atom_id res chain seq x y z
N MET A 1 11.95 -19.51 -58.81
CA MET A 1 11.86 -20.13 -57.47
C MET A 1 12.30 -19.08 -56.46
N ARG A 2 11.64 -19.03 -55.29
CA ARG A 2 11.56 -17.94 -54.25
C ARG A 2 12.90 -17.27 -53.86
N ASN A 3 12.95 -16.02 -53.38
CA ASN A 3 12.70 -15.56 -51.98
C ASN A 3 12.62 -14.00 -51.91
N LEU A 4 11.59 -13.39 -51.28
CA LEU A 4 11.52 -12.74 -49.94
C LEU A 4 12.28 -11.40 -49.79
N ASP A 5 11.59 -10.28 -49.54
CA ASP A 5 11.53 -9.65 -48.21
C ASP A 5 10.59 -8.42 -48.15
N LEU A 6 9.81 -8.33 -47.07
CA LEU A 6 8.86 -7.27 -46.74
C LEU A 6 9.51 -6.39 -45.67
N ASN A 7 9.89 -5.14 -45.97
CA ASN A 7 10.18 -4.18 -44.91
C ASN A 7 9.91 -2.74 -45.36
N GLY A 8 8.74 -2.24 -44.98
CA GLY A 8 8.43 -0.82 -44.96
C GLY A 8 8.37 -0.34 -43.52
N VAL A 9 9.11 0.73 -43.19
CA VAL A 9 8.71 1.70 -42.17
C VAL A 9 9.16 3.09 -42.63
N ALA A 10 8.18 3.98 -42.71
CA ALA A 10 8.29 5.35 -43.18
C ALA A 10 8.96 6.28 -42.16
N SER A 11 9.63 7.30 -42.68
CA SER A 11 10.26 8.43 -41.97
C SER A 11 9.25 9.56 -41.69
N ALA A 12 9.36 10.27 -40.55
CA ALA A 12 9.19 11.74 -40.37
C ALA A 12 9.07 12.14 -38.86
N THR A 13 10.09 12.73 -38.20
CA THR A 13 10.43 14.18 -37.93
C THR A 13 9.94 14.74 -36.55
N PRO A 14 10.42 15.89 -35.99
CA PRO A 14 11.35 15.94 -34.83
C PRO A 14 10.90 16.76 -33.57
N ALA A 15 11.68 16.58 -32.49
CA ALA A 15 11.93 17.34 -31.23
C ALA A 15 11.10 18.57 -30.77
N ILE A 16 10.74 18.58 -29.47
CA ILE A 16 10.76 19.76 -28.58
C ILE A 16 11.24 19.40 -27.15
N THR A 17 12.03 20.27 -26.55
CA THR A 17 12.63 20.30 -25.18
C THR A 17 12.82 21.81 -24.86
N PRO A 18 12.93 22.34 -23.61
CA PRO A 18 12.77 21.82 -22.23
C PRO A 18 11.84 22.69 -21.32
N SER A 19 11.60 22.25 -20.07
CA SER A 19 11.66 23.16 -18.90
C SER A 19 12.01 22.37 -17.63
N SER A 20 13.19 22.67 -17.07
CA SER A 20 13.75 22.07 -15.86
C SER A 20 13.05 22.56 -14.59
N GLY A 21 12.67 21.61 -13.73
CA GLY A 21 12.37 21.81 -12.32
C GLY A 21 13.19 20.83 -11.49
N TYR A 22 14.08 21.36 -10.67
CA TYR A 22 15.17 20.75 -9.93
C TYR A 22 14.86 19.46 -9.15
N SER A 23 15.85 18.57 -9.16
CA SER A 23 16.00 17.29 -8.47
C SER A 23 15.62 17.27 -6.99
N SER A 24 15.05 16.17 -6.52
CA SER A 24 15.36 15.59 -5.20
C SER A 24 15.15 14.07 -5.20
N LEU A 25 16.25 13.39 -5.56
CA LEU A 25 16.75 12.10 -5.07
C LEU A 25 15.87 10.84 -5.17
N ALA A 26 16.39 9.88 -5.96
CA ALA A 26 16.06 8.44 -6.04
C ALA A 26 14.68 8.15 -6.65
N ASP A 27 14.59 7.64 -7.89
CA ASP A 27 15.01 6.27 -8.22
C ASP A 27 15.02 5.36 -6.99
N THR A 28 13.86 5.23 -6.38
CA THR A 28 13.46 3.94 -5.87
C THR A 28 12.39 3.51 -6.86
N ASP A 29 12.79 2.74 -7.86
CA ASP A 29 12.09 1.48 -8.15
C ASP A 29 11.48 1.03 -6.82
N ILE A 30 10.23 1.39 -6.55
CA ILE A 30 9.53 0.79 -5.42
C ILE A 30 9.38 -0.61 -5.96
N PRO A 31 10.19 -1.60 -5.53
CA PRO A 31 9.91 -2.92 -5.99
C PRO A 31 8.46 -3.16 -5.59
N ALA A 32 7.64 -3.61 -6.54
CA ALA A 32 6.32 -4.17 -6.31
C ALA A 32 6.40 -5.46 -5.45
N GLN A 33 7.26 -5.41 -4.44
CA GLN A 33 7.87 -6.50 -3.69
C GLN A 33 8.39 -5.97 -2.35
N ARG A 34 7.67 -5.02 -1.73
CA ARG A 34 7.21 -5.35 -0.38
C ARG A 34 6.36 -6.59 -0.58
N VAL A 35 7.01 -7.77 -0.55
CA VAL A 35 6.34 -9.02 -0.26
C VAL A 35 5.73 -8.74 1.10
N ALA A 36 4.50 -8.21 1.11
CA ALA A 36 3.72 -8.13 2.32
C ALA A 36 3.56 -9.60 2.67
N ALA A 37 4.50 -10.10 3.49
CA ALA A 37 4.30 -11.32 4.23
C ALA A 37 2.86 -11.24 4.71
N LYS A 38 2.01 -12.20 4.33
CA LYS A 38 0.57 -12.22 4.65
C LYS A 38 0.41 -11.92 6.14
N SER A 39 0.27 -10.65 6.49
CA SER A 39 0.37 -10.17 7.85
C SER A 39 -0.43 -8.90 7.94
N LEU A 40 -1.15 -8.79 9.04
CA LEU A 40 -1.99 -7.65 9.29
C LEU A 40 -1.10 -6.43 9.56
N ARG A 41 -1.33 -5.32 8.84
CA ARG A 41 -0.49 -4.13 8.93
C ARG A 41 -1.33 -2.87 9.01
N VAL A 42 -0.93 -1.91 9.84
CA VAL A 42 -1.53 -0.57 9.83
C VAL A 42 -0.95 0.21 8.64
N ILE A 43 -1.84 0.81 7.85
CA ILE A 43 -1.47 1.68 6.74
C ILE A 43 -1.59 3.13 7.17
N GLU A 44 -2.64 3.46 7.92
CA GLU A 44 -2.95 4.83 8.32
C GLU A 44 -3.76 4.87 9.62
N ILE A 45 -3.60 5.94 10.40
CA ILE A 45 -4.43 6.24 11.57
C ILE A 45 -4.95 7.67 11.41
N PHE A 46 -6.26 7.84 11.52
CA PHE A 46 -6.92 9.10 11.21
C PHE A 46 -8.15 9.34 12.10
N GLY A 47 -8.69 10.55 12.03
CA GLY A 47 -9.85 10.98 12.82
C GLY A 47 -9.47 11.91 13.97
N THR A 48 -10.36 12.05 14.94
CA THR A 48 -10.15 12.89 16.13
C THR A 48 -9.70 12.04 17.31
N PRO A 49 -9.08 12.61 18.36
CA PRO A 49 -8.67 11.86 19.55
C PRO A 49 -9.79 11.03 20.21
N GLN A 50 -11.05 11.45 20.04
CA GLN A 50 -12.23 10.75 20.57
C GLN A 50 -12.81 9.71 19.61
N GLN A 51 -12.51 9.83 18.31
CA GLN A 51 -13.05 8.97 17.24
C GLN A 51 -11.95 8.58 16.25
N MET A 52 -10.91 7.91 16.75
CA MET A 52 -9.85 7.40 15.90
C MET A 52 -10.33 6.19 15.10
N SER A 53 -9.84 6.13 13.87
CA SER A 53 -10.00 5.01 12.94
C SER A 53 -8.63 4.61 12.42
N ALA A 54 -8.48 3.35 12.05
CA ALA A 54 -7.25 2.85 11.46
C ALA A 54 -7.55 2.11 10.17
N ARG A 55 -6.79 2.44 9.14
CA ARG A 55 -6.77 1.70 7.88
C ARG A 55 -5.78 0.56 8.01
N ILE A 56 -6.24 -0.67 7.80
CA ILE A 56 -5.43 -1.88 7.94
C ILE A 56 -5.43 -2.68 6.64
N SER A 57 -4.25 -3.19 6.27
CA SER A 57 -4.09 -4.25 5.26
C SER A 57 -4.34 -5.59 5.92
N LEU A 58 -5.20 -6.40 5.30
CA LEU A 58 -5.54 -7.75 5.73
C LEU A 58 -4.62 -8.79 5.08
N LEU A 59 -4.73 -10.03 5.55
CA LEU A 59 -3.92 -11.17 5.10
C LEU A 59 -4.20 -11.56 3.63
N ASP A 60 -5.40 -11.23 3.14
CA ASP A 60 -5.83 -11.44 1.76
C ASP A 60 -5.44 -10.29 0.83
N GLY A 61 -4.76 -9.27 1.35
CA GLY A 61 -4.35 -8.07 0.62
C GLY A 61 -5.45 -7.01 0.49
N SER A 62 -6.66 -7.27 0.99
CA SER A 62 -7.70 -6.25 1.04
C SER A 62 -7.40 -5.21 2.14
N VAL A 63 -8.02 -4.05 2.02
CA VAL A 63 -7.85 -2.94 2.94
C VAL A 63 -9.20 -2.60 3.56
N THR A 64 -9.21 -2.38 4.86
CA THR A 64 -10.43 -2.00 5.59
C THR A 64 -10.14 -0.97 6.67
N ASP A 65 -11.14 -0.16 6.97
CA ASP A 65 -11.09 0.85 8.01
C ASP A 65 -11.80 0.31 9.26
N VAL A 66 -11.07 0.27 10.39
CA VAL A 66 -11.56 -0.28 11.66
C VAL A 66 -11.56 0.78 12.77
N LYS A 67 -12.44 0.58 13.75
CA LYS A 67 -12.58 1.41 14.95
C LYS A 67 -12.43 0.56 16.20
N VAL A 68 -12.18 1.19 17.34
CA VAL A 68 -12.15 0.50 18.64
C VAL A 68 -13.43 -0.33 18.84
N GLY A 69 -13.26 -1.59 19.24
CA GLY A 69 -14.35 -2.57 19.43
C GLY A 69 -14.74 -3.36 18.17
N GLN A 70 -14.33 -2.95 16.97
CA GLN A 70 -14.64 -3.66 15.73
C GLN A 70 -13.82 -4.95 15.60
N SER A 71 -14.44 -6.01 15.07
CA SER A 71 -13.76 -7.22 14.65
C SER A 71 -12.97 -6.99 13.37
N ILE A 72 -11.79 -7.60 13.26
CA ILE A 72 -10.95 -7.50 12.08
C ILE A 72 -11.29 -8.63 11.11
N PRO A 73 -11.74 -8.32 9.87
CA PRO A 73 -12.14 -9.34 8.91
C PRO A 73 -11.02 -10.33 8.60
N GLY A 74 -11.39 -11.61 8.44
CA GLY A 74 -10.43 -12.68 8.17
C GLY A 74 -9.56 -13.07 9.37
N THR A 75 -9.82 -12.54 10.57
CA THR A 75 -9.11 -12.91 11.80
C THR A 75 -10.04 -13.07 13.00
N SER A 76 -9.53 -13.67 14.08
CA SER A 76 -10.22 -13.75 15.37
C SER A 76 -9.96 -12.55 16.28
N TYR A 77 -9.24 -11.53 15.80
CA TYR A 77 -8.91 -10.36 16.60
C TYR A 77 -9.99 -9.28 16.47
N LYS A 78 -10.15 -8.50 17.54
CA LYS A 78 -10.87 -7.22 17.54
C LYS A 78 -9.93 -6.08 17.90
N VAL A 79 -10.28 -4.86 17.49
CA VAL A 79 -9.54 -3.66 17.87
C VAL A 79 -9.81 -3.34 19.34
N ALA A 80 -8.75 -3.32 20.14
CA ALA A 80 -8.80 -2.98 21.57
C ALA A 80 -8.62 -1.48 21.80
N SER A 81 -7.69 -0.85 21.07
CA SER A 81 -7.42 0.59 21.15
C SER A 81 -6.70 1.08 19.90
N ILE A 82 -6.85 2.36 19.57
CA ILE A 82 -6.13 3.02 18.49
C ILE A 82 -5.42 4.23 19.10
N THR A 83 -4.15 4.40 18.77
CA THR A 83 -3.29 5.50 19.23
C THR A 83 -2.52 6.07 18.05
N GLY A 84 -1.95 7.27 18.16
CA GLY A 84 -1.09 7.81 17.09
C GLY A 84 0.10 6.92 16.72
N ASN A 85 0.52 6.02 17.61
CA ASN A 85 1.68 5.13 17.41
C ASN A 85 1.30 3.76 16.83
N GLY A 86 0.02 3.41 16.76
CA GLY A 86 -0.40 2.09 16.31
C GLY A 86 -1.77 1.64 16.81
N VAL A 87 -2.12 0.42 16.43
CA VAL A 87 -3.41 -0.23 16.73
C VAL A 87 -3.18 -1.43 17.63
N TRP A 88 -3.84 -1.46 18.78
CA TRP A 88 -3.87 -2.64 19.65
C TRP A 88 -5.02 -3.54 19.27
N ILE A 89 -4.74 -4.82 19.08
CA ILE A 89 -5.71 -5.85 18.77
C ILE A 89 -5.72 -6.92 19.85
N GLN A 90 -6.86 -7.58 20.05
CA GLN A 90 -7.00 -8.62 21.07
C GLN A 90 -7.86 -9.80 20.61
N ASN A 91 -7.51 -10.98 21.07
CA ASN A 91 -8.27 -12.22 20.93
C ASN A 91 -8.25 -12.96 22.27
N GLY A 92 -9.37 -12.96 23.00
CA GLY A 92 -9.41 -13.47 24.37
C GLY A 92 -8.41 -12.75 25.28
N THR A 93 -7.44 -13.49 25.82
CA THR A 93 -6.35 -12.99 26.67
C THR A 93 -5.14 -12.49 25.86
N GLU A 94 -5.05 -12.82 24.58
CA GLU A 94 -3.97 -12.40 23.72
C GLU A 94 -4.15 -10.94 23.30
N LYS A 95 -3.08 -10.15 23.43
CA LYS A 95 -3.01 -8.76 22.96
C LYS A 95 -1.76 -8.58 22.11
N ARG A 96 -1.94 -7.89 20.98
CA ARG A 96 -0.86 -7.59 20.04
C ARG A 96 -0.96 -6.14 19.57
N GLN A 97 0.18 -5.50 19.39
CA GLN A 97 0.23 -4.18 18.74
C GLN A 97 0.58 -4.35 17.26
N LEU A 98 -0.13 -3.60 16.42
CA LEU A 98 0.19 -3.37 15.02
C LEU A 98 0.80 -1.97 14.92
N ILE A 99 2.00 -1.94 14.35
CA ILE A 99 2.79 -0.72 14.12
C ILE A 99 2.52 -0.17 12.71
N LEU A 100 2.56 1.15 12.62
CA LEU A 100 2.36 1.93 11.39
C LEU A 100 3.60 1.86 10.48
#